data_AF-A0A4Z2EVJ9-F1
#
_entry.id   AF-A0A4Z2EVJ9-F1
#
_cell.length_a   1.000
_cell.length_b   1.000
_cell.length_c   1.000
_cell.angle_alpha   90.00
_cell.angle_beta   90.00
_cell.angle_gamma   90.00
#
_symmetry.space_group_name_H-M   'P 1'
#
loop_
_entity.id
_entity.type
_entity.pdbx_description
1 polymer ?
#
loop_
_entity_poly.entity_id
_entity_poly.type
_entity_poly.pdbx_seq_one_letter_code
_entity_poly.pdbx_strand_id
1 'polypeptide(L)' 'MDADFTASAALLGVYLDPRAGVLSFYSVSDTMTLLHRVQTTFTQPLYAGLWLNSYGATAEFSKLK' A
#
# COMPACT_ATOMS: atom_id res chain seq x y z
N MET A 1 -0.27 5.67 -32.59
CA MET A 1 -1.25 4.64 -32.16
C MET A 1 -0.63 4.03 -30.93
N ASP A 2 -1.09 4.57 -29.82
CA ASP A 2 -0.41 4.58 -28.54
C ASP A 2 -0.67 3.27 -27.81
N ALA A 3 0.38 2.66 -27.28
CA ALA A 3 0.27 1.54 -26.36
C ALA A 3 1.27 1.73 -25.22
N ASP A 4 1.32 2.94 -24.65
CA ASP A 4 1.79 3.15 -23.28
C ASP A 4 0.67 2.71 -22.31
N PHE A 5 0.21 1.46 -22.45
CA PHE A 5 -0.76 0.89 -21.54
C PHE A 5 -0.01 0.28 -20.35
N THR A 6 -0.08 1.02 -19.25
CA THR A 6 0.10 0.62 -17.85
C THR A 6 1.53 0.36 -17.36
N ALA A 7 2.15 1.43 -16.83
CA ALA A 7 2.57 1.33 -15.44
C ALA A 7 1.30 1.10 -14.58
N SER A 8 0.78 -0.13 -14.54
CA SER A 8 -0.26 -0.47 -13.59
C SER A 8 0.38 -0.34 -12.22
N ALA A 9 -0.03 0.63 -11.41
CA ALA A 9 0.56 0.88 -10.10
C ALA A 9 0.68 -0.44 -9.30
N ALA A 10 1.88 -1.03 -9.24
CA ALA A 10 2.15 -2.30 -8.57
C ALA A 10 2.62 -2.08 -7.13
N LEU A 11 2.87 -0.82 -6.75
CA LEU A 11 3.37 -0.45 -5.43
C LEU A 11 2.22 0.10 -4.59
N LEU A 12 1.97 -0.58 -3.48
CA LEU A 12 1.07 -0.11 -2.44
C LEU A 12 1.89 0.55 -1.32
N GLY A 13 1.63 1.83 -1.10
CA GLY A 13 2.15 2.56 0.05
C GLY A 13 1.27 2.32 1.26
N VAL A 14 1.87 1.97 2.40
CA VAL A 14 1.16 1.85 3.68
C VAL A 14 1.80 2.82 4.67
N TYR A 15 0.99 3.73 5.21
CA TYR A 15 1.41 4.70 6.22
C TYR A 15 0.65 4.49 7.52
N LEU A 16 1.38 4.43 8.62
CA LEU A 16 0.83 4.24 9.96
C LEU A 16 1.31 5.35 10.90
N ASP A 17 0.36 6.09 11.47
CA ASP A 17 0.58 6.98 12.61
C ASP A 17 -0.22 6.48 13.81
N PRO A 18 0.43 5.75 14.74
CA PRO A 18 -0.24 5.22 15.92
C PRO A 18 -0.71 6.30 16.90
N ARG A 19 -0.07 7.48 16.93
CA ARG A 19 -0.43 8.56 17.87
C ARG A 19 -1.67 9.29 17.39
N ALA A 20 -1.77 9.55 16.09
CA ALA A 20 -2.95 10.14 15.47
C ALA A 20 -4.07 9.13 15.25
N GLY A 21 -3.81 7.83 15.41
CA GLY A 21 -4.78 6.76 15.15
C GLY A 21 -5.11 6.62 13.68
N VAL A 22 -4.12 6.79 12.80
CA VAL A 22 -4.32 6.81 11.34
C VAL A 22 -3.56 5.67 10.67
N LEU A 23 -4.26 4.93 9.81
CA LEU A 23 -3.67 3.99 8.86
C LEU A 23 -4.16 4.36 7.46
N SER A 24 -3.24 4.62 6.53
CA SER A 24 -3.56 5.06 5.17
C SER A 24 -2.88 4.17 4.13
N PHE A 25 -3.63 3.84 3.08
CA PHE A 25 -3.21 3.04 1.94
C PHE A 25 -3.16 3.91 0.69
N TYR A 26 -2.09 3.77 -0.08
CA TYR A 26 -1.83 4.57 -1.27
C TYR A 26 -1.55 3.68 -2.47
N SER A 27 -2.05 4.08 -3.63
CA SER A 27 -1.56 3.61 -4.92
C SER A 27 -0.36 4.47 -5.30
N VAL A 28 0.77 3.82 -5.60
CA VAL A 28 2.01 4.50 -5.98
C VAL A 28 2.33 4.16 -7.44
N SER A 29 2.17 5.15 -8.29
CA SER A 29 2.69 5.17 -9.67
C SER A 29 3.65 6.36 -9.80
N ASP A 30 3.33 7.34 -10.65
CA ASP A 30 4.04 8.62 -10.74
C ASP A 30 3.62 9.57 -9.61
N THR A 31 2.39 9.41 -9.11
CA THR A 31 1.84 10.18 -7.99
C THR A 31 1.32 9.23 -6.91
N MET A 32 1.43 9.65 -5.64
CA MET A 32 0.84 8.90 -4.52
C MET A 32 -0.63 9.27 -4.36
N THR A 33 -1.52 8.35 -4.71
CA THR A 33 -2.97 8.55 -4.57
C THR A 33 -3.50 7.82 -3.35
N LEU A 34 -4.15 8.54 -2.43
CA LEU A 34 -4.79 7.94 -1.25
C LEU A 34 -5.97 7.05 -1.70
N LEU A 35 -5.90 5.76 -1.40
CA LEU A 35 -6.96 4.79 -1.67
C LEU A 35 -7.91 4.66 -0.49
N HIS A 36 -7.36 4.53 0.70
CA HIS A 36 -8.16 4.30 1.90
C HIS A 36 -7.47 4.85 3.14
N ARG A 37 -8.28 5.37 4.08
CA ARG A 37 -7.82 5.84 5.38
C ARG A 37 -8.74 5.28 6.45
N VAL A 38 -8.15 4.58 7.39
CA VAL A 38 -8.79 4.16 8.64
C VAL A 38 -8.37 5.12 9.73
N GLN A 39 -9.34 5.63 10.48
CA GLN A 39 -9.10 6.42 11.68
C GLN A 39 -9.66 5.66 12.88
N THR A 40 -8.77 5.17 13.72
CA THR A 40 -9.12 4.34 14.88
C THR A 40 -8.03 4.39 15.96
N THR A 41 -8.43 4.18 17.20
CA THR A 41 -7.48 4.04 18.31
C THR A 41 -6.98 2.61 18.34
N PHE A 42 -5.72 2.40 17.96
CA PHE A 42 -5.09 1.09 18.06
C PHE A 42 -4.83 0.75 19.53
N THR A 43 -5.45 -0.32 20.02
CA THR A 43 -5.27 -0.82 21.38
C THR A 43 -4.09 -1.78 21.51
N GLN A 44 -3.52 -2.21 20.38
CA GLN A 44 -2.42 -3.17 20.27
C GLN A 44 -1.50 -2.80 19.11
N PRO A 45 -0.23 -3.29 19.10
CA PRO A 45 0.68 -3.11 17.98
C PRO A 45 0.12 -3.70 16.69
N LEU A 46 0.30 -3.00 15.58
CA LEU A 46 -0.06 -3.51 14.25
C LEU A 46 1.15 -4.20 13.60
N TYR A 47 0.86 -5.30 12.91
CA TYR A 47 1.85 -6.05 12.14
C TYR A 47 1.53 -5.97 10.65
N ALA A 48 2.54 -5.77 9.82
CA ALA A 48 2.39 -5.80 8.36
C ALA A 48 2.18 -7.24 7.89
N GLY A 49 1.12 -7.47 7.11
CA GLY A 49 0.79 -8.76 6.52
C GLY A 49 0.53 -8.63 5.02
N LEU A 50 0.91 -9.66 4.26
CA LEU A 50 0.64 -9.78 2.83
C LEU A 50 -0.17 -11.05 2.58
N TRP A 51 -1.19 -10.96 1.74
CA TRP A 51 -2.01 -12.09 1.34
C TRP A 51 -2.01 -12.20 -0.19
N LEU A 52 -1.56 -13.35 -0.71
CA LEU A 52 -1.54 -13.66 -2.13
C LEU A 52 -2.68 -14.63 -2.44
N ASN A 53 -3.62 -14.22 -3.29
CA ASN A 53 -4.84 -15.00 -3.57
C ASN A 53 -4.80 -15.80 -4.88
N SER A 54 -3.72 -15.70 -5.66
CA SER A 54 -3.63 -16.27 -7.01
C SER A 54 -2.32 -17.02 -7.23
N TYR A 55 -2.38 -18.09 -8.01
CA TYR A 55 -1.22 -18.89 -8.35
C TYR A 55 -0.27 -18.09 -9.24
N GLY A 56 0.98 -17.97 -8.82
CA GLY A 56 1.99 -17.15 -9.50
C GLY A 56 2.03 -15.67 -9.09
N ALA A 57 1.17 -15.24 -8.16
CA ALA A 57 1.28 -13.89 -7.60
C ALA A 57 2.56 -13.77 -6.75
N THR A 58 3.20 -12.61 -6.84
CA THR A 58 4.39 -12.27 -6.06
C THR A 58 4.18 -10.93 -5.39
N ALA A 59 4.80 -10.76 -4.23
CA ALA A 59 4.85 -9.49 -3.52
C ALA A 59 6.22 -9.37 -2.86
N GLU A 60 6.79 -8.19 -2.90
CA GLU A 60 8.07 -7.88 -2.28
C GLU A 60 7.96 -6.58 -1.48
N PHE A 61 8.65 -6.54 -0.34
CA PHE A 61 8.85 -5.28 0.36
C PHE A 61 9.93 -4.50 -0.37
N SER A 62 9.55 -3.37 -0.95
CA SER A 62 10.53 -2.46 -1.55
C SER A 62 11.52 -2.00 -0.49
N LYS A 63 12.81 -2.09 -0.79
CA LYS A 63 13.85 -1.52 0.08
C LYS A 63 13.73 -0.01 0.04
N LEU A 64 13.69 0.61 1.21
CA LEU A 64 13.93 2.05 1.31
C LEU A 64 15.39 2.28 0.90
N LYS A 65 15.61 3.16 -0.08
CA LYS A 65 16.95 3.57 -0.48
C LYS A 65 17.53 4.54 0.53
#